data_AF-A0A098BIF0-F1
#
_entry.id   AF-A0A098BIF0-F1
#
_cell.length_a   1.000
_cell.length_b   1.000
_cell.length_c   1.000
_cell.angle_alpha   90.00
_cell.angle_beta   90.00
_cell.angle_gamma   90.00
#
_symmetry.space_group_name_H-M   'P 1'
#
loop_
_entity.id
_entity.type
_entity.pdbx_description
1 polymer ?
#
loop_
_entity_poly.entity_id
_entity_poly.type
_entity_poly.pdbx_seq_one_letter_code
_entity_poly.pdbx_strand_id
1 'polypeptide(L)'
;MQASHRIAAVFDDPNLVSAAGLVPVMRLAETAGLHELLEKHLTIESPNPVAKSASIVAGMLAGADSIDDLDVLRHGAMPRLFAGVRAPSTLGTYLRSFTHGHVQQLDAVATRLLAGLTTTVPGLLDGADQLVFVDVDDTIREVHGYGKQAAAFGYSGVRGLNAQLAVVSTPVAAPVIARARLRRGNVASRTGAGRLLAQAVATARGAGVGGQVLARADSAYFGHAFVASAQRAGAWFSVTARMNPQIKTAIASIDETAWTAIEYPNAVYDEDERRWISNAELAETEVTIFTSRRKSEHVTCRLVVRRVRRLNPTDGDGQRELFAMHRHHAFTRQLDPAPGRGRRPAPGPRDRRADHRRTQGRTARPPPVGEVRGERRVAGARGDRLQPRPRRRGRRLTPACPRPLGDAAHSPDQHPGPDRVVRPENDAAPTDPLALGTGVAQLVRHRDRPADSHDQLTTRPTRARPETEVESRTDRRTTPARTPSPATIRRKIRSESATVDQG
;
A
#
# COMPACT_ATOMS: atom_id res chain seq x y z
N MET A 1 -9.47 -2.98 41.79
CA MET A 1 -8.65 -3.55 40.70
C MET A 1 -9.63 -4.26 39.78
N GLN A 2 -10.04 -3.62 38.67
CA GLN A 2 -11.04 -4.20 37.78
C GLN A 2 -10.30 -5.09 36.80
N ALA A 3 -10.49 -6.41 36.91
CA ALA A 3 -9.90 -7.34 35.96
C ALA A 3 -10.58 -7.16 34.60
N SER A 4 -9.89 -6.59 33.63
CA SER A 4 -10.35 -6.58 32.24
C SER A 4 -10.08 -7.96 31.65
N HIS A 5 -10.99 -8.90 31.84
CA HIS A 5 -10.89 -10.17 31.14
C HIS A 5 -11.30 -9.95 29.68
N ARG A 6 -10.32 -10.02 28.77
CA ARG A 6 -10.60 -10.11 27.34
C ARG A 6 -10.98 -11.57 27.07
N ILE A 7 -12.26 -11.84 26.85
CA ILE A 7 -12.72 -13.14 26.38
C ILE A 7 -12.39 -13.20 24.89
N ALA A 8 -11.53 -14.14 24.51
CA ALA A 8 -11.19 -14.41 23.12
C ALA A 8 -11.61 -15.85 22.80
N ALA A 9 -12.45 -16.02 21.78
CA ALA A 9 -12.68 -17.34 21.20
C ALA A 9 -11.43 -17.73 20.41
N VAL A 10 -10.83 -18.87 20.76
CA VAL A 10 -9.67 -19.42 20.05
C VAL A 10 -10.10 -20.70 19.37
N PHE A 11 -9.86 -20.80 18.08
CA PHE A 11 -10.04 -22.03 17.32
C PHE A 11 -8.66 -22.71 17.20
N ASP A 12 -8.32 -23.53 18.19
CA ASP A 12 -7.00 -24.17 18.35
C ASP A 12 -7.00 -25.67 18.04
N ASP A 13 -8.01 -26.17 17.30
CA ASP A 13 -8.05 -27.57 16.89
C ASP A 13 -6.74 -27.94 16.16
N PRO A 14 -5.96 -28.91 16.69
CA PRO A 14 -4.64 -29.26 16.16
C PRO A 14 -4.69 -29.93 14.78
N ASN A 15 -5.89 -30.18 14.24
CA ASN A 15 -6.13 -30.75 12.93
C ASN A 15 -6.76 -29.76 11.94
N LEU A 16 -7.08 -28.54 12.38
CA LEU A 16 -7.69 -27.51 11.53
C LEU A 16 -6.67 -26.47 11.08
N VAL A 17 -6.74 -26.08 9.81
CA VAL A 17 -5.90 -25.03 9.21
C VAL A 17 -6.81 -23.89 8.77
N SER A 18 -6.70 -22.74 9.44
CA SER A 18 -7.54 -21.56 9.18
C SER A 18 -7.30 -20.93 7.80
N ALA A 19 -6.04 -20.95 7.33
CA ALA A 19 -5.63 -20.31 6.08
C ALA A 19 -4.90 -21.30 5.15
N ALA A 20 -5.52 -22.45 4.82
CA ALA A 20 -4.89 -23.48 3.98
C ALA A 20 -4.44 -22.97 2.60
N GLY A 21 -5.14 -21.98 2.04
CA GLY A 21 -4.77 -21.30 0.79
C GLY A 21 -3.44 -20.55 0.85
N LEU A 22 -2.88 -20.31 2.04
CA LEU A 22 -1.57 -19.69 2.20
C LEU A 22 -0.43 -20.57 1.68
N VAL A 23 -0.60 -21.90 1.71
CA VAL A 23 0.44 -22.85 1.26
C VAL A 23 0.80 -22.65 -0.21
N PRO A 24 -0.14 -22.71 -1.18
CA PRO A 24 0.19 -22.48 -2.58
C PRO A 24 0.70 -21.06 -2.84
N VAL A 25 0.19 -20.05 -2.14
CA VAL A 25 0.63 -18.65 -2.32
C VAL A 25 2.07 -18.44 -1.87
N MET A 26 2.44 -18.95 -0.68
CA MET A 26 3.81 -18.81 -0.18
C MET A 26 4.81 -19.67 -0.96
N ARG A 27 4.39 -20.84 -1.46
CA ARG A 27 5.19 -21.65 -2.39
C ARG A 27 5.44 -20.93 -3.71
N LEU A 28 4.42 -20.27 -4.27
CA LEU A 28 4.58 -19.45 -5.47
C LEU A 28 5.56 -18.30 -5.22
N ALA A 29 5.42 -17.60 -4.09
CA ALA A 29 6.32 -16.51 -3.73
C ALA A 29 7.77 -17.00 -3.55
N GLU A 30 7.97 -18.16 -2.92
CA GLU A 30 9.28 -18.81 -2.79
C GLU A 30 9.86 -19.18 -4.16
N THR A 31 9.08 -19.82 -5.03
CA THR A 31 9.49 -20.21 -6.38
C THR A 31 9.84 -18.99 -7.25
N ALA A 32 9.12 -17.89 -7.07
CA ALA A 32 9.42 -16.61 -7.71
C ALA A 32 10.63 -15.87 -7.09
N GLY A 33 11.29 -16.46 -6.08
CA GLY A 33 12.54 -15.98 -5.51
C GLY A 33 12.40 -15.07 -4.29
N LEU A 34 11.22 -14.98 -3.64
CA LEU A 34 11.03 -14.06 -2.49
C LEU A 34 12.09 -14.25 -1.40
N HIS A 35 12.37 -15.49 -0.99
CA HIS A 35 13.30 -15.79 0.09
C HIS A 35 14.74 -15.41 -0.28
N GLU A 36 15.20 -15.82 -1.47
CA GLU A 36 16.53 -15.48 -1.99
C GLU A 36 16.72 -13.97 -2.16
N LEU A 37 15.68 -13.28 -2.66
CA LEU A 37 15.72 -11.83 -2.83
C LEU A 37 15.79 -11.10 -1.49
N LEU A 38 15.04 -11.55 -0.49
CA LEU A 38 15.11 -11.02 0.87
C LEU A 38 16.50 -11.23 1.47
N GLU A 39 17.05 -12.44 1.36
CA GLU A 39 18.39 -12.76 1.87
C GLU A 39 19.48 -11.89 1.23
N LYS A 40 19.40 -11.72 -0.09
CA LYS A 40 20.40 -10.97 -0.86
C LYS A 40 20.35 -9.46 -0.65
N HIS A 41 19.16 -8.90 -0.44
CA HIS A 41 18.95 -7.44 -0.52
C HIS A 41 18.62 -6.77 0.81
N LEU A 42 18.16 -7.52 1.81
CA LEU A 42 17.77 -6.94 3.09
C LEU A 42 18.94 -6.96 4.07
N THR A 43 19.48 -5.79 4.39
CA THR A 43 20.67 -5.66 5.25
C THR A 43 20.33 -5.37 6.71
N ILE A 44 19.12 -5.72 7.15
CA ILE A 44 18.67 -5.43 8.51
C ILE A 44 19.39 -6.34 9.50
N GLU A 45 20.02 -5.75 10.50
CA GLU A 45 20.70 -6.49 11.58
C GLU A 45 19.65 -7.10 12.52
N SER A 46 19.12 -8.25 12.14
CA SER A 46 18.16 -9.00 12.95
C SER A 46 18.32 -10.49 12.71
N PRO A 47 18.22 -11.35 13.74
CA PRO A 47 18.24 -12.79 13.54
C PRO A 47 17.09 -13.24 12.63
N ASN A 48 17.36 -14.08 11.64
CA ASN A 48 16.35 -14.65 10.73
C ASN A 48 15.46 -13.60 10.03
N PRO A 49 16.03 -12.58 9.34
CA PRO A 49 15.24 -11.49 8.76
C PRO A 49 14.34 -11.98 7.63
N VAL A 50 14.78 -12.99 6.87
CA VAL A 50 14.00 -13.62 5.80
C VAL A 50 12.72 -14.24 6.35
N ALA A 51 12.83 -15.13 7.35
CA ALA A 51 11.68 -15.80 7.96
C ALA A 51 10.69 -14.80 8.61
N LYS A 52 11.20 -13.73 9.23
CA LYS A 52 10.38 -12.67 9.81
C LYS A 52 9.62 -11.88 8.75
N SER A 53 10.29 -11.50 7.65
CA SER A 53 9.64 -10.82 6.51
C SER A 53 8.59 -11.70 5.85
N ALA A 54 8.91 -12.97 5.57
CA ALA A 54 7.96 -13.93 5.00
C ALA A 54 6.76 -14.16 5.93
N SER A 55 6.98 -14.22 7.25
CA SER A 55 5.88 -14.31 8.24
C SER A 55 4.97 -13.10 8.19
N ILE A 56 5.49 -11.89 8.04
CA ILE A 56 4.65 -10.67 7.94
C ILE A 56 3.80 -10.71 6.66
N VAL A 57 4.41 -11.04 5.52
CA VAL A 57 3.68 -11.17 4.24
C VAL A 57 2.61 -12.25 4.35
N ALA A 58 2.95 -13.41 4.90
CA ALA A 58 2.01 -14.52 5.08
C ALA A 58 0.85 -14.15 6.01
N GLY A 59 1.13 -13.43 7.10
CA GLY A 59 0.12 -12.96 8.05
C GLY A 59 -0.82 -11.97 7.40
N MET A 60 -0.30 -10.98 6.65
CA MET A 60 -1.12 -10.03 5.90
C MET A 60 -2.03 -10.74 4.87
N LEU A 61 -1.52 -11.76 4.18
CA LEU A 61 -2.31 -12.57 3.25
C LEU A 61 -3.38 -13.42 3.97
N ALA A 62 -3.14 -13.80 5.22
CA ALA A 62 -4.09 -14.49 6.08
C ALA A 62 -5.08 -13.55 6.78
N GLY A 63 -5.04 -12.24 6.49
CA GLY A 63 -5.96 -11.24 7.05
C GLY A 63 -5.48 -10.57 8.35
N ALA A 64 -4.19 -10.63 8.68
CA ALA A 64 -3.67 -9.91 9.84
C ALA A 64 -3.58 -8.40 9.57
N ASP A 65 -4.38 -7.62 10.30
CA ASP A 65 -4.42 -6.16 10.20
C ASP A 65 -3.58 -5.44 11.27
N SER A 66 -3.16 -6.16 12.32
CA SER A 66 -2.28 -5.68 13.37
C SER A 66 -1.12 -6.64 13.66
N ILE A 67 -0.14 -6.18 14.44
CA ILE A 67 1.00 -7.03 14.84
C ILE A 67 0.51 -8.23 15.66
N ASP A 68 -0.51 -8.03 16.50
CA ASP A 68 -1.07 -9.10 17.33
C ASP A 68 -1.79 -10.15 16.47
N ASP A 69 -2.44 -9.72 15.38
CA ASP A 69 -3.15 -10.64 14.47
C ASP A 69 -2.20 -11.56 13.69
N LEU A 70 -0.88 -11.28 13.66
CA LEU A 70 0.12 -12.18 13.09
C LEU A 70 0.18 -13.53 13.82
N ASP A 71 -0.41 -13.64 15.02
CA ASP A 71 -0.54 -14.91 15.73
C ASP A 71 -1.43 -15.92 14.98
N VAL A 72 -2.23 -15.47 13.99
CA VAL A 72 -3.00 -16.35 13.08
C VAL A 72 -2.13 -17.43 12.42
N LEU A 73 -0.84 -17.14 12.21
CA LEU A 73 0.13 -18.10 11.63
C LEU A 73 0.56 -19.22 12.59
N ARG A 74 0.11 -19.16 13.85
CA ARG A 74 0.46 -20.09 14.92
C ARG A 74 -0.77 -20.84 15.45
N HIS A 75 -1.95 -20.62 14.87
CA HIS A 75 -3.20 -21.26 15.29
C HIS A 75 -3.38 -22.67 14.71
N GLY A 76 -4.01 -23.55 15.49
CA GLY A 76 -4.37 -24.92 15.08
C GLY A 76 -3.20 -25.70 14.48
N ALA A 77 -3.42 -26.28 13.31
CA ALA A 77 -2.44 -27.08 12.58
C ALA A 77 -1.42 -26.27 11.75
N MET A 78 -1.43 -24.93 11.78
CA MET A 78 -0.48 -24.09 11.03
C MET A 78 1.00 -24.46 11.25
N PRO A 79 1.46 -24.78 12.48
CA PRO A 79 2.85 -25.19 12.71
C PRO A 79 3.27 -26.49 12.03
N ARG A 80 2.32 -27.34 11.60
CA ARG A 80 2.61 -28.55 10.80
C ARG A 80 2.92 -28.20 9.34
N LEU A 81 2.44 -27.07 8.85
CA LEU A 81 2.60 -26.64 7.45
C LEU A 81 3.74 -25.63 7.27
N PHE A 82 3.93 -24.75 8.26
CA PHE A 82 4.90 -23.67 8.18
C PHE A 82 5.91 -23.76 9.33
N ALA A 83 7.18 -23.94 8.97
CA ALA A 83 8.29 -23.80 9.91
C ALA A 83 8.77 -22.34 9.97
N GLY A 84 9.42 -21.96 11.08
CA GLY A 84 10.08 -20.66 11.16
C GLY A 84 9.18 -19.46 11.45
N VAL A 85 7.88 -19.66 11.73
CA VAL A 85 6.97 -18.61 12.20
C VAL A 85 7.49 -18.02 13.52
N ARG A 86 7.30 -16.70 13.71
CA ARG A 86 7.74 -15.98 14.92
C ARG A 86 6.54 -15.41 15.66
N ALA A 87 6.65 -15.29 16.99
CA ALA A 87 5.61 -14.67 17.80
C ALA A 87 5.42 -13.19 17.41
N PRO A 88 4.20 -12.63 17.55
CA PRO A 88 3.90 -11.22 17.31
C PRO A 88 4.90 -10.24 17.91
N SER A 89 5.31 -10.44 19.17
CA SER A 89 6.29 -9.61 19.87
C SER A 89 7.66 -9.56 19.17
N THR A 90 8.08 -10.69 18.60
CA THR A 90 9.34 -10.81 17.85
C THR A 90 9.25 -10.07 16.52
N LEU A 91 8.12 -10.19 15.81
CA LEU A 91 7.86 -9.47 14.56
C LEU A 91 7.72 -7.96 14.80
N GLY A 92 7.11 -7.55 15.91
CA GLY A 92 7.02 -6.14 16.30
C GLY A 92 8.39 -5.53 16.60
N THR A 93 9.29 -6.23 17.29
CA THR A 93 10.67 -5.76 17.49
C THR A 93 11.42 -5.66 16.17
N TYR A 94 11.24 -6.62 15.27
CA TYR A 94 11.82 -6.60 13.94
C TYR A 94 11.36 -5.40 13.11
N LEU A 95 10.06 -5.10 13.10
CA LEU A 95 9.50 -3.94 12.40
C LEU A 95 10.06 -2.60 12.91
N ARG A 96 10.35 -2.49 14.22
CA ARG A 96 10.97 -1.29 14.81
C ARG A 96 12.41 -1.05 14.35
N SER A 97 13.10 -2.06 13.81
CA SER A 97 14.46 -1.93 13.28
C SER A 97 14.51 -1.38 11.85
N PHE A 98 13.36 -1.17 11.19
CA PHE A 98 13.34 -0.64 9.83
C PHE A 98 13.67 0.85 9.78
N THR A 99 14.55 1.20 8.85
CA THR A 99 14.83 2.59 8.45
C THR A 99 14.28 2.83 7.04
N HIS A 100 14.30 4.09 6.58
CA HIS A 100 13.94 4.38 5.19
C HIS A 100 14.79 3.61 4.17
N GLY A 101 16.07 3.37 4.48
CA GLY A 101 16.96 2.56 3.64
C GLY A 101 16.48 1.12 3.49
N HIS A 102 16.07 0.48 4.60
CA HIS A 102 15.49 -0.87 4.59
C HIS A 102 14.18 -0.93 3.78
N VAL A 103 13.35 0.11 3.85
CA VAL A 103 12.15 0.20 3.00
C VAL A 103 12.50 0.29 1.51
N GLN A 104 13.56 1.04 1.14
CA GLN A 104 14.04 1.06 -0.24
C GLN A 104 14.67 -0.28 -0.69
N GLN A 105 15.18 -1.10 0.23
CA GLN A 105 15.62 -2.47 -0.06
C GLN A 105 14.42 -3.40 -0.31
N LEU A 106 13.35 -3.30 0.49
CA LEU A 106 12.11 -4.04 0.23
C LEU A 106 11.48 -3.66 -1.11
N ASP A 107 11.51 -2.38 -1.47
CA ASP A 107 11.13 -1.90 -2.79
C ASP A 107 11.92 -2.60 -3.92
N ALA A 108 13.23 -2.84 -3.69
CA ALA A 108 14.11 -3.52 -4.64
C ALA A 108 13.79 -5.02 -4.73
N VAL A 109 13.41 -5.65 -3.62
CA VAL A 109 12.88 -7.03 -3.56
C VAL A 109 11.58 -7.12 -4.33
N ALA A 110 10.59 -6.28 -4.03
CA ALA A 110 9.28 -6.28 -4.69
C ALA A 110 9.40 -6.11 -6.22
N THR A 111 10.28 -5.22 -6.67
CA THR A 111 10.54 -4.99 -8.10
C THR A 111 11.08 -6.25 -8.80
N ARG A 112 11.95 -7.01 -8.14
CA ARG A 112 12.54 -8.24 -8.69
C ARG A 112 11.61 -9.44 -8.57
N LEU A 113 10.84 -9.49 -7.48
CA LEU A 113 9.84 -10.50 -7.26
C LEU A 113 8.79 -10.47 -8.38
N LEU A 114 8.37 -9.28 -8.84
CA LEU A 114 7.45 -9.19 -9.98
C LEU A 114 8.03 -9.86 -11.24
N ALA A 115 9.32 -9.72 -11.50
CA ALA A 115 9.97 -10.39 -12.63
C ALA A 115 10.05 -11.93 -12.43
N GLY A 116 10.31 -12.38 -11.20
CA GLY A 116 10.24 -13.81 -10.87
C GLY A 116 8.82 -14.38 -11.01
N LEU A 117 7.81 -13.59 -10.63
CA LEU A 117 6.41 -13.96 -10.75
C LEU A 117 5.97 -14.06 -12.22
N THR A 118 6.36 -13.11 -13.09
CA THR A 118 6.04 -13.22 -14.52
C THR A 118 6.76 -14.37 -15.22
N THR A 119 7.94 -14.76 -14.73
CA THR A 119 8.63 -15.96 -15.20
C THR A 119 7.90 -17.24 -14.77
N THR A 120 7.40 -17.27 -13.54
CA THR A 120 6.73 -18.46 -12.96
C THR A 120 5.28 -18.59 -13.44
N VAL A 121 4.63 -17.46 -13.71
CA VAL A 121 3.24 -17.35 -14.15
C VAL A 121 3.22 -16.54 -15.45
N PRO A 122 3.41 -17.17 -16.62
CA PRO A 122 3.48 -16.49 -17.90
C PRO A 122 2.26 -15.59 -18.18
N GLY A 123 1.08 -16.04 -17.74
CA GLY A 123 -0.19 -15.33 -17.91
C GLY A 123 -0.36 -14.06 -17.06
N LEU A 124 0.59 -13.74 -16.16
CA LEU A 124 0.43 -12.64 -15.21
C LEU A 124 0.38 -11.27 -15.89
N LEU A 125 1.08 -11.12 -17.02
CA LEU A 125 1.11 -9.91 -17.84
C LEU A 125 0.86 -10.24 -19.32
N ASP A 126 -0.14 -11.09 -19.61
CA ASP A 126 -0.50 -11.43 -20.99
C ASP A 126 -0.78 -10.16 -21.84
N GLY A 127 -0.29 -10.14 -23.08
CA GLY A 127 -0.38 -9.00 -23.98
C GLY A 127 0.60 -7.85 -23.70
N ALA A 128 1.55 -8.05 -22.78
CA ALA A 128 2.56 -7.04 -22.44
C ALA A 128 3.60 -6.77 -23.55
N ASP A 129 3.60 -7.56 -24.62
CA ASP A 129 4.37 -7.36 -25.84
C ASP A 129 3.76 -6.30 -26.77
N GLN A 130 2.47 -5.98 -26.61
CA GLN A 130 1.76 -5.01 -27.44
C GLN A 130 1.59 -3.66 -26.75
N LEU A 131 0.72 -3.60 -25.74
CA LEU A 131 0.35 -2.37 -25.03
C LEU A 131 0.17 -2.65 -23.55
N VAL A 132 0.79 -1.81 -22.73
CA VAL A 132 0.73 -1.88 -21.27
C VAL A 132 0.32 -0.55 -20.71
N PHE A 133 -0.61 -0.57 -19.77
CA PHE A 133 -1.01 0.61 -18.99
C PHE A 133 -0.19 0.68 -17.71
N VAL A 134 0.31 1.87 -17.40
CA VAL A 134 0.87 2.19 -16.07
C VAL A 134 0.00 3.26 -15.45
N ASP A 135 -0.86 2.87 -14.52
CA ASP A 135 -1.78 3.78 -13.85
C ASP A 135 -1.19 4.25 -12.54
N VAL A 136 -1.17 5.57 -12.36
CA VAL A 136 -0.65 6.20 -11.14
C VAL A 136 -1.78 6.95 -10.45
N ASP A 137 -2.00 6.59 -9.19
CA ASP A 137 -2.97 7.26 -8.34
C ASP A 137 -2.51 7.25 -6.88
N ASP A 138 -3.12 8.07 -6.04
CA ASP A 138 -2.94 8.05 -4.61
C ASP A 138 -4.24 8.11 -3.83
N THR A 139 -4.24 7.45 -2.68
CA THR A 139 -5.39 7.42 -1.77
C THR A 139 -4.96 7.74 -0.35
N ILE A 140 -5.85 8.33 0.44
CA ILE A 140 -5.65 8.54 1.87
C ILE A 140 -6.13 7.31 2.62
N ARG A 141 -5.22 6.69 3.37
CA ARG A 141 -5.54 5.66 4.35
C ARG A 141 -5.66 6.30 5.72
N GLU A 142 -6.87 6.32 6.25
CA GLU A 142 -7.14 6.83 7.59
C GLU A 142 -6.31 6.10 8.64
N VAL A 143 -5.77 6.85 9.60
CA VAL A 143 -5.04 6.27 10.71
C VAL A 143 -5.35 6.96 12.03
N HIS A 144 -5.50 6.16 13.08
CA HIS A 144 -5.75 6.65 14.43
C HIS A 144 -4.46 6.68 15.28
N GLY A 145 -4.48 7.48 16.35
CA GLY A 145 -3.38 7.58 17.32
C GLY A 145 -2.49 8.82 17.12
N TYR A 146 -2.24 9.54 18.21
CA TYR A 146 -1.51 10.82 18.19
C TYR A 146 -0.04 10.67 17.79
N GLY A 147 0.60 9.56 18.16
CA GLY A 147 2.02 9.29 17.89
C GLY A 147 2.35 8.78 16.48
N LYS A 148 1.36 8.60 15.58
CA LYS A 148 1.64 8.13 14.22
C LYS A 148 2.37 9.19 13.41
N GLN A 149 3.64 8.91 13.11
CA GLN A 149 4.50 9.80 12.33
C GLN A 149 3.90 10.08 10.95
N ALA A 150 3.98 11.33 10.49
CA ALA A 150 3.55 11.79 9.17
C ALA A 150 2.04 11.65 8.86
N ALA A 151 1.23 11.14 9.79
CA ALA A 151 -0.22 11.18 9.71
C ALA A 151 -0.70 12.63 9.83
N ALA A 152 -1.43 13.11 8.83
CA ALA A 152 -1.86 14.51 8.75
C ALA A 152 -3.20 14.63 8.03
N PHE A 153 -3.92 15.71 8.32
CA PHE A 153 -5.13 16.08 7.60
C PHE A 153 -4.76 16.69 6.24
N GLY A 154 -5.30 16.11 5.17
CA GLY A 154 -5.17 16.61 3.81
C GLY A 154 -6.47 17.27 3.32
N TYR A 155 -6.64 17.36 2.00
CA TYR A 155 -7.83 17.94 1.38
C TYR A 155 -9.13 17.17 1.68
N SER A 156 -9.02 15.87 2.00
CA SER A 156 -10.18 15.01 2.31
C SER A 156 -10.76 15.30 3.69
N GLY A 157 -10.09 16.08 4.54
CA GLY A 157 -10.48 16.26 5.94
C GLY A 157 -10.24 15.02 6.82
N VAL A 158 -9.70 13.93 6.26
CA VAL A 158 -9.37 12.70 6.97
C VAL A 158 -7.90 12.74 7.41
N ARG A 159 -7.63 12.42 8.69
CA ARG A 159 -6.25 12.25 9.18
C ARG A 159 -5.73 10.90 8.74
N GLY A 160 -4.80 10.91 7.80
CA GLY A 160 -4.32 9.67 7.22
C GLY A 160 -2.86 9.72 6.80
N LEU A 161 -2.42 8.60 6.24
CA LEU A 161 -1.22 8.52 5.42
C LEU A 161 -1.64 8.43 3.95
N ASN A 162 -0.78 8.92 3.07
CA ASN A 162 -1.08 8.90 1.66
C ASN A 162 -0.37 7.71 1.00
N ALA A 163 -1.13 6.74 0.49
CA ALA A 163 -0.64 5.60 -0.26
C ALA A 163 -0.66 5.93 -1.74
N GLN A 164 0.52 6.07 -2.34
CA GLN A 164 0.67 6.30 -3.77
C GLN A 164 1.10 5.01 -4.46
N LEU A 165 0.35 4.63 -5.49
CA LEU A 165 0.52 3.37 -6.21
C LEU A 165 0.80 3.63 -7.69
N ALA A 166 1.58 2.73 -8.29
CA ALA A 166 1.68 2.56 -9.72
C ALA A 166 1.38 1.10 -10.05
N VAL A 167 0.31 0.87 -10.79
CA VAL A 167 -0.12 -0.46 -11.22
C VAL A 167 0.15 -0.64 -12.70
N VAL A 168 0.45 -1.88 -13.08
CA VAL A 168 0.68 -2.32 -14.45
C VAL A 168 -0.47 -3.23 -14.84
N SER A 169 -1.09 -2.98 -16.00
CA SER A 169 -2.13 -3.83 -16.56
C SER A 169 -2.01 -3.87 -18.09
N THR A 170 -2.72 -4.79 -18.71
CA THR A 170 -2.85 -4.86 -20.17
C THR A 170 -4.34 -4.86 -20.53
N PRO A 171 -4.72 -4.78 -21.81
CA PRO A 171 -6.11 -4.94 -22.22
C PRO A 171 -6.74 -6.29 -21.82
N VAL A 172 -5.91 -7.32 -21.54
CA VAL A 172 -6.37 -8.69 -21.27
C VAL A 172 -5.95 -9.22 -19.89
N ALA A 173 -4.97 -8.59 -19.22
CA ALA A 173 -4.46 -9.00 -17.93
C ALA A 173 -4.85 -8.02 -16.82
N ALA A 174 -5.18 -8.57 -15.65
CA ALA A 174 -5.57 -7.80 -14.48
C ALA A 174 -4.42 -6.92 -13.96
N PRO A 175 -4.73 -5.82 -13.26
CA PRO A 175 -3.69 -4.94 -12.71
C PRO A 175 -2.84 -5.60 -11.61
N VAL A 176 -1.53 -5.40 -11.69
CA VAL A 176 -0.55 -5.78 -10.67
C VAL A 176 0.22 -4.56 -10.16
N ILE A 177 0.60 -4.54 -8.89
CA ILE A 177 1.34 -3.42 -8.30
C ILE A 177 2.81 -3.47 -8.75
N ALA A 178 3.24 -2.49 -9.54
CA ALA A 178 4.65 -2.34 -9.93
C ALA A 178 5.43 -1.46 -8.94
N ARG A 179 4.75 -0.52 -8.27
CA ARG A 179 5.35 0.30 -7.23
C ARG A 179 4.31 0.78 -6.23
N ALA A 180 4.70 0.83 -4.96
CA ALA A 180 3.92 1.43 -3.90
C ALA A 180 4.80 2.34 -3.03
N ARG A 181 4.24 3.41 -2.49
CA ARG A 181 4.91 4.27 -1.51
C ARG A 181 3.90 4.79 -0.49
N LEU A 182 4.31 4.78 0.77
CA LEU A 182 3.58 5.46 1.83
C LEU A 182 4.21 6.84 2.08
N ARG A 183 3.39 7.88 2.07
CA ARG A 183 3.79 9.28 2.16
C ARG A 183 3.04 9.98 3.29
N ARG A 184 3.47 11.19 3.62
CA ARG A 184 2.79 12.07 4.58
C ARG A 184 1.35 12.34 4.13
N GLY A 185 0.39 12.35 5.06
CA GLY A 185 -1.04 12.49 4.74
C GLY A 185 -1.44 13.73 3.96
N ASN A 186 -0.77 14.86 4.19
CA ASN A 186 -1.07 16.14 3.55
C ASN A 186 -0.18 16.45 2.33
N VAL A 187 0.50 15.45 1.78
CA VAL A 187 1.32 15.61 0.58
C VAL A 187 0.41 15.81 -0.65
N ALA A 188 0.80 16.70 -1.57
CA ALA A 188 0.10 16.84 -2.84
C ALA A 188 0.36 15.61 -3.75
N SER A 189 -0.67 15.10 -4.42
CA SER A 189 -0.64 13.89 -5.27
C SER A 189 0.57 13.83 -6.19
N ARG A 190 0.77 14.89 -6.98
CA ARG A 190 1.89 15.06 -7.94
C ARG A 190 3.30 14.94 -7.35
N THR A 191 3.47 15.04 -6.03
CA THR A 191 4.79 15.07 -5.38
C THR A 191 5.52 13.74 -5.58
N GLY A 192 6.66 13.77 -6.27
CA GLY A 192 7.45 12.56 -6.52
C GLY A 192 6.87 11.62 -7.59
N ALA A 193 5.79 12.02 -8.28
CA ALA A 193 5.12 11.22 -9.30
C ALA A 193 6.06 10.87 -10.46
N GLY A 194 6.89 11.81 -10.92
CA GLY A 194 7.86 11.54 -11.98
C GLY A 194 8.90 10.48 -11.61
N ARG A 195 9.33 10.40 -10.33
CA ARG A 195 10.23 9.34 -9.85
C ARG A 195 9.49 8.01 -9.71
N LEU A 196 8.26 8.03 -9.21
CA LEU A 196 7.43 6.82 -9.09
C LEU A 196 7.20 6.20 -10.47
N LEU A 197 6.76 7.01 -11.44
CA LEU A 197 6.50 6.55 -12.80
C LEU A 197 7.75 5.98 -13.46
N ALA A 198 8.88 6.68 -13.38
CA ALA A 198 10.13 6.17 -13.97
C ALA A 198 10.54 4.80 -13.36
N GLN A 199 10.35 4.63 -12.06
CA GLN A 199 10.60 3.35 -11.40
C GLN A 199 9.57 2.29 -11.79
N ALA A 200 8.28 2.63 -11.88
CA ALA A 200 7.24 1.70 -12.28
C ALA A 200 7.45 1.20 -13.72
N VAL A 201 7.81 2.09 -14.65
CA VAL A 201 8.17 1.71 -16.02
C VAL A 201 9.41 0.81 -16.02
N ALA A 202 10.44 1.14 -15.24
CA ALA A 202 11.62 0.29 -15.12
C ALA A 202 11.29 -1.10 -14.54
N THR A 203 10.42 -1.17 -13.52
CA THR A 203 9.91 -2.42 -12.96
C THR A 203 9.14 -3.23 -14.01
N ALA A 204 8.23 -2.58 -14.76
CA ALA A 204 7.48 -3.22 -15.83
C ALA A 204 8.40 -3.80 -16.91
N ARG A 205 9.41 -3.03 -17.36
CA ARG A 205 10.43 -3.51 -18.31
C ARG A 205 11.23 -4.70 -17.74
N GLY A 206 11.61 -4.64 -16.47
CA GLY A 206 12.28 -5.75 -15.78
C GLY A 206 11.41 -7.00 -15.64
N ALA A 207 10.09 -6.86 -15.64
CA ALA A 207 9.12 -7.94 -15.58
C ALA A 207 8.75 -8.55 -16.94
N GLY A 208 9.42 -8.14 -18.03
CA GLY A 208 9.23 -8.70 -19.37
C GLY A 208 8.34 -7.87 -20.30
N VAL A 209 7.92 -6.66 -19.90
CA VAL A 209 7.14 -5.78 -20.78
C VAL A 209 7.96 -5.34 -21.99
N GLY A 210 7.63 -5.88 -23.16
CA GLY A 210 8.24 -5.55 -24.45
C GLY A 210 7.50 -4.44 -25.22
N GLY A 211 6.19 -4.34 -25.01
CA GLY A 211 5.29 -3.47 -25.75
C GLY A 211 5.41 -1.98 -25.42
N GLN A 212 4.52 -1.21 -26.02
CA GLN A 212 4.43 0.22 -25.73
C GLN A 212 3.78 0.44 -24.37
N VAL A 213 4.32 1.37 -23.59
CA VAL A 213 3.77 1.73 -22.28
C VAL A 213 2.97 3.01 -22.40
N LEU A 214 1.72 3.00 -21.93
CA LEU A 214 0.88 4.19 -21.77
C LEU A 214 0.73 4.50 -20.28
N ALA A 215 1.37 5.58 -19.84
CA ALA A 215 1.25 6.09 -18.48
C ALA A 215 -0.03 6.91 -18.33
N ARG A 216 -0.93 6.50 -17.43
CA ARG A 216 -2.19 7.21 -17.18
C ARG A 216 -2.25 7.75 -15.76
N ALA A 217 -2.87 8.90 -15.62
CA ALA A 217 -3.16 9.50 -14.32
C ALA A 217 -4.29 10.54 -14.44
N ASP A 218 -4.90 10.86 -13.31
CA ASP A 218 -5.96 11.87 -13.25
C ASP A 218 -5.40 13.32 -13.27
N SER A 219 -6.29 14.28 -13.07
CA SER A 219 -5.92 15.70 -13.08
C SER A 219 -5.05 16.13 -11.88
N ALA A 220 -5.02 15.36 -10.79
CA ALA A 220 -4.14 15.62 -9.65
C ALA A 220 -2.66 15.47 -10.06
N TYR A 221 -2.38 14.61 -11.05
CA TYR A 221 -1.06 14.37 -11.63
C TYR A 221 -0.74 15.20 -12.87
N PHE A 222 -1.64 16.08 -13.32
CA PHE A 222 -1.41 16.98 -14.45
C PHE A 222 -0.26 17.97 -14.16
N GLY A 223 0.96 17.58 -14.54
CA GLY A 223 2.17 18.34 -14.29
C GLY A 223 3.38 17.85 -15.07
N HIS A 224 4.29 18.80 -15.39
CA HIS A 224 5.47 18.56 -16.22
C HIS A 224 6.32 17.38 -15.73
N ALA A 225 6.47 17.19 -14.41
CA ALA A 225 7.28 16.10 -13.87
C ALA A 225 6.77 14.70 -14.27
N PHE A 226 5.45 14.51 -14.38
CA PHE A 226 4.86 13.25 -14.81
C PHE A 226 5.08 13.04 -16.32
N VAL A 227 4.65 14.00 -17.12
CA VAL A 227 4.74 13.96 -18.59
C VAL A 227 6.19 13.81 -19.06
N ALA A 228 7.11 14.63 -18.54
CA ALA A 228 8.51 14.56 -18.91
C ALA A 228 9.16 13.25 -18.44
N SER A 229 8.72 12.65 -17.33
CA SER A 229 9.19 11.32 -16.93
C SER A 229 8.68 10.22 -17.85
N ALA A 230 7.42 10.27 -18.30
CA ALA A 230 6.88 9.34 -19.28
C ALA A 230 7.71 9.40 -20.58
N GLN A 231 7.91 10.61 -21.11
CA GLN A 231 8.68 10.82 -22.33
C GLN A 231 10.14 10.34 -22.20
N ARG A 232 10.83 10.66 -21.09
CA ARG A 232 12.20 10.17 -20.85
C ARG A 232 12.29 8.65 -20.75
N ALA A 233 11.24 8.00 -20.26
CA ALA A 233 11.15 6.54 -20.19
C ALA A 233 10.69 5.89 -21.50
N GLY A 234 10.44 6.67 -22.56
CA GLY A 234 9.89 6.18 -23.83
C GLY A 234 8.42 5.72 -23.75
N ALA A 235 7.72 6.09 -22.69
CA ALA A 235 6.30 5.81 -22.52
C ALA A 235 5.45 6.93 -23.14
N TRP A 236 4.29 6.56 -23.68
CA TRP A 236 3.21 7.50 -23.94
C TRP A 236 2.59 7.95 -22.62
N PHE A 237 1.86 9.07 -22.67
CA PHE A 237 1.08 9.54 -21.53
C PHE A 237 -0.37 9.79 -21.94
N SER A 238 -1.29 9.62 -21.00
CA SER A 238 -2.67 10.06 -21.06
C SER A 238 -3.07 10.62 -19.70
N VAL A 239 -3.20 11.94 -19.57
CA VAL A 239 -3.46 12.60 -18.28
C VAL A 239 -4.65 13.54 -18.40
N THR A 240 -5.61 13.41 -17.50
CA THR A 240 -6.77 14.32 -17.45
C THR A 240 -6.29 15.76 -17.28
N ALA A 241 -6.74 16.64 -18.16
CA ALA A 241 -6.30 18.02 -18.20
C ALA A 241 -7.01 18.82 -17.10
N ARG A 242 -6.25 19.67 -16.39
CA ARG A 242 -6.87 20.69 -15.53
C ARG A 242 -7.44 21.80 -16.41
N MET A 243 -8.65 22.25 -16.11
CA MET A 243 -9.36 23.29 -16.86
C MET A 243 -8.80 24.70 -16.60
N ASN A 244 -7.54 24.92 -16.99
CA ASN A 244 -6.84 26.19 -16.91
C ASN A 244 -7.19 27.09 -18.11
N PRO A 245 -6.83 28.40 -18.10
CA PRO A 245 -7.16 29.30 -19.20
C PRO A 245 -6.69 28.80 -20.57
N GLN A 246 -5.49 28.20 -20.65
CA GLN A 246 -4.94 27.66 -21.88
C GLN A 246 -5.77 26.50 -22.45
N ILE A 247 -6.17 25.55 -21.61
CA ILE A 247 -7.02 24.42 -22.01
C ILE A 247 -8.40 24.93 -22.42
N LYS A 248 -8.97 25.89 -21.70
CA LYS A 248 -10.24 26.54 -22.08
C LYS A 248 -10.15 27.23 -23.45
N THR A 249 -9.07 27.96 -23.72
CA THR A 249 -8.84 28.59 -25.02
C THR A 249 -8.71 27.55 -26.13
N ALA A 250 -7.97 26.46 -25.90
CA ALA A 250 -7.85 25.38 -26.88
C ALA A 250 -9.21 24.74 -27.19
N ILE A 251 -10.03 24.47 -26.16
CA ILE A 251 -11.39 23.95 -26.33
C ILE A 251 -12.28 24.92 -27.12
N ALA A 252 -12.23 26.21 -26.79
CA ALA A 252 -13.02 27.23 -27.47
C ALA A 252 -12.61 27.45 -28.94
N SER A 253 -11.43 26.99 -29.34
CA SER A 253 -10.95 27.05 -30.73
C SER A 253 -11.36 25.86 -31.60
N ILE A 254 -12.01 24.84 -31.01
CA ILE A 254 -12.50 23.68 -31.76
C ILE A 254 -13.71 24.11 -32.59
N ASP A 255 -13.62 23.88 -33.90
CA ASP A 255 -14.72 24.17 -34.82
C ASP A 255 -15.97 23.32 -34.47
N GLU A 256 -17.15 23.90 -34.59
CA GLU A 256 -18.40 23.22 -34.24
C GLU A 256 -18.63 21.96 -35.10
N THR A 257 -18.12 21.93 -36.32
CA THR A 257 -18.19 20.77 -37.23
C THR A 257 -17.19 19.67 -36.90
N ALA A 258 -16.21 19.92 -36.02
CA ALA A 258 -15.20 18.92 -35.63
C ALA A 258 -15.70 17.96 -34.52
N TRP A 259 -16.87 18.23 -33.94
CA TRP A 259 -17.44 17.41 -32.87
C TRP A 259 -18.16 16.19 -33.44
N THR A 260 -17.78 15.01 -32.96
CA THR A 260 -18.38 13.73 -33.33
C THR A 260 -19.23 13.22 -32.18
N ALA A 261 -20.51 12.98 -32.44
CA ALA A 261 -21.41 12.37 -31.45
C ALA A 261 -20.97 10.94 -31.11
N ILE A 262 -21.04 10.62 -29.83
CA ILE A 262 -20.79 9.29 -29.28
C ILE A 262 -21.94 8.89 -28.36
N GLU A 263 -22.24 7.60 -28.36
CA GLU A 263 -23.21 6.98 -27.46
C GLU A 263 -22.49 5.95 -26.60
N TYR A 264 -22.75 5.98 -25.30
CA TYR A 264 -22.26 4.96 -24.40
C TYR A 264 -23.21 3.75 -24.42
N PRO A 265 -22.70 2.52 -24.59
CA PRO A 265 -23.54 1.32 -24.57
C PRO A 265 -24.33 1.18 -23.26
N ASN A 266 -23.74 1.64 -22.16
CA ASN A 266 -24.37 1.80 -20.86
C ASN A 266 -24.24 3.26 -20.44
N ALA A 267 -25.32 3.86 -19.95
CA ALA A 267 -25.26 5.23 -19.46
C ALA A 267 -24.19 5.36 -18.37
N VAL A 268 -23.45 6.46 -18.36
CA VAL A 268 -22.39 6.76 -17.39
C VAL A 268 -22.88 7.84 -16.44
N TYR A 269 -22.79 7.61 -15.14
CA TYR A 269 -23.16 8.61 -14.15
C TYR A 269 -22.13 9.75 -14.11
N ASP A 270 -22.59 10.98 -14.30
CA ASP A 270 -21.79 12.18 -14.10
C ASP A 270 -22.01 12.68 -12.68
N GLU A 271 -20.99 12.53 -11.84
CA GLU A 271 -21.02 12.96 -10.44
C GLU A 271 -21.30 14.45 -10.26
N ASP A 272 -20.89 15.26 -11.23
CA ASP A 272 -20.99 16.70 -11.11
C ASP A 272 -22.35 17.23 -11.59
N GLU A 273 -23.00 16.55 -12.53
CA GLU A 273 -24.39 16.81 -12.95
C GLU A 273 -25.40 15.93 -12.20
N ARG A 274 -24.92 14.95 -11.43
CA ARG A 274 -25.70 13.98 -10.66
C ARG A 274 -26.74 13.22 -11.48
N ARG A 275 -26.39 12.85 -12.72
CA ARG A 275 -27.29 12.14 -13.63
C ARG A 275 -26.57 11.16 -14.54
N TRP A 276 -27.34 10.24 -15.10
CA TRP A 276 -26.86 9.31 -16.12
C TRP A 276 -26.81 9.98 -17.49
N ILE A 277 -25.67 9.87 -18.16
CA ILE A 277 -25.42 10.38 -19.51
C ILE A 277 -25.29 9.19 -20.46
N SER A 278 -26.11 9.16 -21.50
CA SER A 278 -25.98 8.19 -22.61
C SER A 278 -25.32 8.80 -23.85
N ASN A 279 -25.43 10.10 -24.06
CA ASN A 279 -24.93 10.82 -25.24
C ASN A 279 -23.87 11.86 -24.88
N ALA A 280 -22.78 11.91 -25.66
CA ALA A 280 -21.74 12.93 -25.56
C ALA A 280 -21.17 13.23 -26.93
N GLU A 281 -20.33 14.25 -27.04
CA GLU A 281 -19.59 14.54 -28.26
C GLU A 281 -18.09 14.57 -27.97
N LEU A 282 -17.29 14.07 -28.90
CA LEU A 282 -15.84 14.07 -28.84
C LEU A 282 -15.26 14.97 -29.93
N ALA A 283 -14.22 15.72 -29.58
CA ALA A 283 -13.36 16.39 -30.54
C ALA A 283 -11.90 16.30 -30.09
N GLU A 284 -11.00 16.46 -31.04
CA GLU A 284 -9.57 16.50 -30.78
C GLU A 284 -8.96 17.80 -31.32
N THR A 285 -8.03 18.36 -30.57
CA THR A 285 -7.22 19.49 -31.03
C THR A 285 -5.78 19.34 -30.54
N GLU A 286 -4.86 20.13 -31.10
CA GLU A 286 -3.49 20.18 -30.62
C GLU A 286 -3.35 21.28 -29.56
N VAL A 287 -2.60 21.00 -28.48
CA VAL A 287 -2.31 21.98 -27.44
C VAL A 287 -0.86 21.86 -26.97
N THR A 288 -0.22 23.01 -26.75
CA THR A 288 1.10 23.07 -26.13
C THR A 288 0.96 23.35 -24.64
N ILE A 289 1.15 22.37 -23.77
CA ILE A 289 1.02 22.53 -22.31
C ILE A 289 2.33 22.97 -21.66
N PHE A 290 2.21 23.48 -20.42
CA PHE A 290 3.33 23.98 -19.60
C PHE A 290 4.02 25.22 -20.17
N THR A 291 3.28 26.09 -20.86
CA THR A 291 3.81 27.33 -21.46
C THR A 291 4.39 28.33 -20.46
N SER A 292 4.01 28.24 -19.18
CA SER A 292 4.60 29.02 -18.09
C SER A 292 6.03 28.58 -17.71
N ARG A 293 6.51 27.46 -18.25
CA ARG A 293 7.88 26.97 -18.07
C ARG A 293 8.80 27.46 -19.20
N ARG A 294 10.08 27.07 -19.12
CA ARG A 294 11.07 27.34 -20.18
C ARG A 294 10.60 26.70 -21.49
N LYS A 295 10.89 27.32 -22.64
CA LYS A 295 10.47 26.82 -23.97
C LYS A 295 10.86 25.36 -24.23
N SER A 296 12.01 24.92 -23.71
CA SER A 296 12.48 23.52 -23.81
C SER A 296 11.65 22.51 -22.99
N GLU A 297 10.80 22.98 -22.08
CA GLU A 297 9.91 22.19 -21.23
C GLU A 297 8.44 22.26 -21.69
N HIS A 298 8.16 22.98 -22.78
CA HIS A 298 6.84 23.00 -23.39
C HIS A 298 6.57 21.65 -24.06
N VAL A 299 5.35 21.14 -23.91
CA VAL A 299 4.98 19.85 -24.49
C VAL A 299 3.77 20.04 -25.40
N THR A 300 3.97 19.84 -26.69
CA THR A 300 2.88 19.78 -27.67
C THR A 300 2.27 18.38 -27.68
N CYS A 301 0.95 18.31 -27.55
CA CYS A 301 0.21 17.06 -27.36
C CYS A 301 -1.21 17.16 -27.91
N ARG A 302 -1.90 16.02 -28.05
CA ARG A 302 -3.32 16.00 -28.40
C ARG A 302 -4.16 16.25 -27.16
N LEU A 303 -5.12 17.16 -27.28
CA LEU A 303 -6.19 17.37 -26.33
C LEU A 303 -7.44 16.69 -26.88
N VAL A 304 -7.85 15.61 -26.23
CA VAL A 304 -9.13 14.96 -26.51
C VAL A 304 -10.15 15.55 -25.55
N VAL A 305 -11.26 16.04 -26.09
CA VAL A 305 -12.29 16.73 -25.33
C VAL A 305 -13.61 16.00 -25.53
N ARG A 306 -14.19 15.55 -24.42
CA ARG A 306 -15.59 15.14 -24.34
C ARG A 306 -16.41 16.33 -23.88
N ARG A 307 -17.47 16.65 -24.61
CA ARG A 307 -18.48 17.60 -24.15
C ARG A 307 -19.83 16.92 -23.93
N VAL A 308 -20.54 17.39 -22.90
CA VAL A 308 -21.88 16.94 -22.53
C VAL A 308 -22.77 18.18 -22.48
N ARG A 309 -23.95 18.11 -23.10
CA ARG A 309 -24.95 19.19 -23.01
C ARG A 309 -25.48 19.27 -21.60
N ARG A 310 -25.37 20.43 -20.94
CA ARG A 310 -26.13 20.71 -19.72
C ARG A 310 -27.60 20.77 -20.11
N LEU A 311 -28.45 20.00 -19.42
CA LEU A 311 -29.89 20.26 -19.45
C LEU A 311 -30.19 21.21 -18.29
N ASN A 312 -31.02 22.22 -18.55
CA ASN A 312 -31.31 23.22 -17.55
C ASN A 312 -32.28 22.61 -16.51
N PRO A 313 -32.01 22.69 -15.20
CA PRO A 313 -32.95 22.17 -14.19
C PRO A 313 -34.32 22.88 -14.21
N THR A 314 -34.38 24.08 -14.81
CA THR A 314 -35.57 24.95 -14.92
C THR A 314 -36.29 24.82 -16.27
N ASP A 315 -36.14 23.71 -16.99
CA ASP A 315 -36.86 23.44 -18.25
C ASP A 315 -38.41 23.39 -18.09
N GLY A 316 -38.94 23.51 -16.86
CA GLY A 316 -40.38 23.62 -16.56
C GLY A 316 -41.01 25.02 -16.74
N ASP A 317 -40.23 26.11 -16.75
CA ASP A 317 -40.76 27.49 -16.71
C ASP A 317 -40.78 28.21 -18.09
N GLY A 318 -40.74 27.46 -19.19
CA GLY A 318 -40.99 28.00 -20.54
C GLY A 318 -39.87 28.86 -21.15
N GLN A 319 -38.81 29.19 -20.42
CA GLN A 319 -37.60 29.80 -20.98
C GLN A 319 -36.64 28.72 -21.49
N ARG A 320 -36.60 28.51 -22.81
CA ARG A 320 -35.59 27.68 -23.48
C ARG A 320 -34.19 28.28 -23.32
N GLU A 321 -33.18 27.43 -23.20
CA GLU A 321 -31.78 27.85 -23.10
C GLU A 321 -31.37 28.70 -24.33
N LEU A 322 -30.88 29.92 -24.11
CA LEU A 322 -30.44 30.82 -25.18
C LEU A 322 -29.21 30.30 -25.94
N PHE A 323 -28.39 29.47 -25.27
CA PHE A 323 -27.22 28.80 -25.84
C PHE A 323 -27.07 27.44 -25.19
N ALA A 324 -26.78 26.39 -25.97
CA ALA A 324 -26.50 25.07 -25.41
C ALA A 324 -25.22 25.13 -24.56
N MET A 325 -25.36 25.08 -23.23
CA MET A 325 -24.22 25.11 -22.34
C MET A 325 -23.59 23.72 -22.28
N HIS A 326 -22.30 23.63 -22.62
CA HIS A 326 -21.58 22.36 -22.62
C HIS A 326 -20.63 22.26 -21.42
N ARG A 327 -20.62 21.09 -20.78
CA ARG A 327 -19.59 20.71 -19.82
C ARG A 327 -18.47 19.97 -20.56
N HIS A 328 -17.24 20.41 -20.36
CA HIS A 328 -16.07 19.83 -21.04
C HIS A 328 -15.24 18.98 -20.07
N HIS A 329 -14.92 17.77 -20.48
CA HIS A 329 -13.95 16.89 -19.85
C HIS A 329 -12.84 16.64 -20.84
N ALA A 330 -11.61 17.01 -20.50
CA ALA A 330 -10.50 16.92 -21.43
C ALA A 330 -9.37 16.10 -20.83
N PHE A 331 -8.67 15.35 -21.67
CA PHE A 331 -7.42 14.71 -21.32
C PHE A 331 -6.38 14.93 -22.41
N THR A 332 -5.12 15.01 -21.99
CA THR A 332 -3.99 15.15 -22.90
C THR A 332 -3.39 13.78 -23.16
N ARG A 333 -3.16 13.45 -24.43
CA ARG A 333 -2.39 12.26 -24.82
C ARG A 333 -1.18 12.66 -25.67
N GLN A 334 -0.17 11.80 -25.65
CA GLN A 334 0.99 11.95 -26.53
C GLN A 334 0.54 12.10 -28.00
N LEU A 335 1.13 13.06 -28.72
CA LEU A 335 1.02 13.14 -30.17
C LEU A 335 1.65 11.88 -30.78
N ASP A 336 0.96 11.27 -31.73
CA ASP A 336 1.52 10.13 -32.45
C ASP A 336 2.83 10.57 -33.13
N PRO A 337 3.90 9.77 -33.06
CA PRO A 337 5.11 10.08 -33.81
C PRO A 337 4.73 10.14 -35.29
N ALA A 338 5.09 11.24 -35.97
CA ALA A 338 4.87 11.35 -37.40
C ALA A 338 5.38 10.09 -38.11
N PRO A 339 4.61 9.50 -39.06
CA PRO A 339 5.04 8.32 -39.78
C PRO A 339 6.37 8.64 -40.49
N GLY A 340 7.46 8.00 -40.07
CA GLY A 340 8.79 8.15 -40.68
C GLY A 340 9.97 8.46 -39.77
N ARG A 341 9.78 8.75 -38.47
CA ARG A 341 10.92 8.81 -37.53
C ARG A 341 11.12 7.47 -36.84
N GLY A 342 11.87 6.59 -37.51
CA GLY A 342 12.40 5.37 -36.93
C GLY A 342 13.01 5.63 -35.55
N ARG A 343 12.66 4.74 -34.62
CA ARG A 343 13.17 4.69 -33.24
C ARG A 343 14.70 4.78 -33.28
N ARG A 344 15.30 5.89 -32.88
CA ARG A 344 16.76 5.93 -32.65
C ARG A 344 17.06 4.96 -31.51
N PRO A 345 17.91 3.94 -31.70
CA PRO A 345 18.33 3.09 -30.61
C PRO A 345 18.98 3.95 -29.51
N ALA A 346 18.72 3.60 -28.25
CA ALA A 346 19.45 4.19 -27.14
C ALA A 346 20.96 3.98 -27.36
N PRO A 347 21.84 4.92 -26.96
CA PRO A 347 23.28 4.69 -27.01
C PRO A 347 23.61 3.46 -26.17
N GLY A 348 24.26 2.47 -26.77
CA GLY A 348 24.71 1.27 -26.07
C GLY A 348 25.64 1.61 -24.89
N PRO A 349 25.78 0.71 -23.90
CA PRO A 349 26.69 0.90 -22.79
C PRO A 349 28.11 1.13 -23.30
N ARG A 350 28.77 2.19 -22.83
CA ARG A 350 30.20 2.40 -23.13
C ARG A 350 31.00 1.34 -22.38
N ASP A 351 31.57 0.40 -23.11
CA ASP A 351 32.60 -0.50 -22.61
C ASP A 351 33.80 0.32 -22.10
N ARG A 352 33.99 0.33 -20.78
CA ARG A 352 35.26 0.74 -20.19
C ARG A 352 36.24 -0.43 -20.36
N ARG A 353 37.02 -0.41 -21.44
CA ARG A 353 38.24 -1.20 -21.53
C ARG A 353 39.19 -0.78 -20.41
N ALA A 354 39.55 -1.74 -19.58
CA ALA A 354 40.61 -1.61 -18.58
C ALA A 354 41.96 -1.74 -19.30
N ASP A 355 42.61 -0.61 -19.60
CA ASP A 355 44.01 -0.61 -20.01
C ASP A 355 44.90 -0.41 -18.78
N HIS A 356 45.66 -1.45 -18.47
CA HIS A 356 46.77 -1.41 -17.51
C HIS A 356 47.91 -0.56 -18.07
N ARG A 357 48.26 0.53 -17.37
CA ARG A 357 49.59 1.14 -17.48
C ARG A 357 50.36 0.98 -16.18
N ARG A 358 51.45 0.21 -16.26
CA ARG A 358 52.54 0.14 -15.29
C ARG A 358 53.26 1.49 -15.20
N THR A 359 53.78 1.80 -14.01
CA THR A 359 54.93 2.70 -13.83
C THR A 359 55.84 2.13 -12.73
N GLN A 360 57.01 1.63 -13.14
CA GLN A 360 58.24 1.59 -12.35
C GLN A 360 58.83 3.03 -12.35
N GLY A 361 59.57 3.60 -11.40
CA GLY A 361 60.06 3.24 -10.07
C GLY A 361 61.14 4.29 -9.64
N ARG A 362 61.29 4.51 -8.32
CA ARG A 362 62.42 5.15 -7.56
C ARG A 362 62.62 6.70 -7.66
N THR A 363 62.99 7.48 -6.62
CA THR A 363 63.70 7.25 -5.33
C THR A 363 63.52 8.42 -4.33
N ALA A 364 63.92 8.22 -3.06
CA ALA A 364 63.68 9.02 -1.84
C ALA A 364 64.76 10.08 -1.45
N ARG A 365 64.38 11.17 -0.73
CA ARG A 365 64.77 11.63 0.65
C ARG A 365 64.42 13.14 0.92
N PRO A 366 64.48 13.71 2.17
CA PRO A 366 63.35 14.41 2.84
C PRO A 366 63.68 15.86 3.38
N PRO A 367 63.07 16.41 4.48
CA PRO A 367 62.03 17.46 4.55
C PRO A 367 62.47 18.78 5.29
N PRO A 368 61.56 19.71 5.67
CA PRO A 368 61.08 19.79 7.07
C PRO A 368 59.61 20.27 7.27
N VAL A 369 58.82 19.63 8.15
CA VAL A 369 58.38 19.98 9.55
C VAL A 369 57.38 21.15 9.71
N GLY A 370 56.23 20.83 10.31
CA GLY A 370 55.30 21.74 11.00
C GLY A 370 54.24 20.95 11.77
N GLU A 371 54.30 20.98 13.10
CA GLU A 371 53.72 20.04 14.07
C GLU A 371 52.18 20.04 14.22
N VAL A 372 51.59 18.86 14.46
CA VAL A 372 50.29 18.69 15.12
C VAL A 372 50.50 17.79 16.35
N ARG A 373 50.35 18.36 17.54
CA ARG A 373 50.12 17.62 18.81
C ARG A 373 48.60 17.41 18.92
N GLY A 374 48.02 16.27 19.32
CA GLY A 374 48.54 15.18 20.12
C GLY A 374 47.69 15.02 21.40
N GLU A 375 46.59 14.27 21.25
CA GLU A 375 45.91 13.39 22.22
C GLU A 375 45.57 13.84 23.67
N ARG A 376 44.36 13.50 24.14
CA ARG A 376 44.13 12.37 25.08
C ARG A 376 42.68 12.23 25.55
N ARG A 377 42.32 10.97 25.83
CA ARG A 377 41.07 10.41 26.36
C ARG A 377 40.78 10.85 27.81
N VAL A 378 39.54 10.69 28.28
CA VAL A 378 39.09 9.77 29.37
C VAL A 378 37.65 10.10 29.85
N ALA A 379 36.89 9.02 30.05
CA ALA A 379 35.66 8.73 30.81
C ALA A 379 34.88 9.79 31.63
N GLY A 380 33.54 9.72 31.48
CA GLY A 380 32.57 9.36 32.55
C GLY A 380 32.18 10.39 33.62
N ALA A 381 30.90 10.78 33.66
CA ALA A 381 30.05 10.82 34.88
C ALA A 381 28.62 11.35 34.59
N ARG A 382 27.69 10.87 35.42
CA ARG A 382 26.23 11.11 35.46
C ARG A 382 25.88 12.54 35.88
N GLY A 383 24.63 12.95 35.62
CA GLY A 383 23.99 14.04 36.40
C GLY A 383 22.76 14.67 35.76
N ASP A 384 21.60 14.40 36.33
CA ASP A 384 20.35 15.13 36.15
C ASP A 384 20.53 16.64 36.35
N ARG A 385 19.83 17.46 35.56
CA ARG A 385 18.76 18.37 36.03
C ARG A 385 18.28 19.31 34.95
N LEU A 386 16.95 19.43 34.95
CA LEU A 386 16.12 20.52 34.46
C LEU A 386 16.83 21.87 34.43
N GLN A 387 16.73 22.55 33.27
CA GLN A 387 16.94 23.98 33.15
C GLN A 387 15.81 24.62 32.32
N PRO A 388 15.53 25.91 32.57
CA PRO A 388 14.19 26.49 32.54
C PRO A 388 13.92 27.31 31.27
N ARG A 389 12.64 27.65 31.05
CA ARG A 389 12.23 28.67 30.07
C ARG A 389 12.80 30.05 30.46
N PRO A 390 13.15 30.89 29.47
CA PRO A 390 13.09 32.33 29.62
C PRO A 390 12.12 33.01 28.64
N ARG A 391 11.58 34.12 29.13
CA ARG A 391 10.57 35.01 28.55
C ARG A 391 11.17 36.02 27.55
N ARG A 392 10.26 36.58 26.76
CA ARG A 392 10.33 37.77 25.87
C ARG A 392 11.14 38.97 26.43
N ARG A 393 11.79 39.71 25.50
CA ARG A 393 11.80 41.19 25.42
C ARG A 393 11.91 41.63 23.94
N GLY A 394 11.23 42.72 23.58
CA GLY A 394 11.19 43.30 22.23
C GLY A 394 11.84 44.69 22.13
N ARG A 395 11.80 45.27 20.92
CA ARG A 395 12.08 46.69 20.56
C ARG A 395 11.35 46.97 19.24
N ARG A 396 10.22 47.71 19.26
CA ARG A 396 10.00 49.16 19.00
C ARG A 396 10.31 49.62 17.56
N LEU A 397 9.22 49.93 16.84
CA LEU A 397 9.10 50.76 15.62
C LEU A 397 8.13 51.92 15.94
N THR A 398 8.35 53.10 15.34
CA THR A 398 7.43 54.26 15.30
C THR A 398 7.80 55.13 14.08
N PRO A 399 6.93 56.04 13.56
CA PRO A 399 5.52 55.86 13.15
C PRO A 399 5.16 56.64 11.84
N ALA A 400 3.99 56.35 11.22
CA ALA A 400 2.98 57.32 10.73
C ALA A 400 1.93 56.65 9.79
N CYS A 401 0.67 57.07 9.99
CA CYS A 401 -0.63 56.53 9.53
C CYS A 401 -1.20 57.33 8.32
N PRO A 402 -2.50 57.26 7.91
CA PRO A 402 -3.55 56.21 7.96
C PRO A 402 -4.40 56.12 6.66
N ARG A 403 -5.27 55.09 6.48
CA ARG A 403 -6.54 55.10 5.69
C ARG A 403 -7.41 53.85 6.07
N PRO A 404 -8.75 53.83 5.89
CA PRO A 404 -9.75 53.99 6.97
C PRO A 404 -10.63 52.76 7.28
N LEU A 405 -11.47 52.94 8.30
CA LEU A 405 -12.42 52.05 8.99
C LEU A 405 -13.45 51.29 8.13
N GLY A 406 -13.93 50.16 8.67
CA GLY A 406 -15.18 49.50 8.24
C GLY A 406 -15.47 48.12 8.88
N ASP A 407 -15.78 48.14 10.18
CA ASP A 407 -16.71 47.31 10.98
C ASP A 407 -16.66 45.76 11.14
N ALA A 408 -16.55 45.42 12.44
CA ALA A 408 -17.29 44.45 13.27
C ALA A 408 -17.08 42.94 13.12
N ALA A 409 -16.21 42.43 13.99
CA ALA A 409 -16.19 41.05 14.46
C ALA A 409 -17.49 40.66 15.19
N HIS A 410 -18.03 39.48 14.89
CA HIS A 410 -19.00 38.79 15.72
C HIS A 410 -18.31 37.76 16.64
N SER A 411 -18.71 37.76 17.90
CA SER A 411 -18.23 36.93 19.01
C SER A 411 -18.43 35.42 18.81
N PRO A 412 -17.64 34.56 19.50
CA PRO A 412 -17.83 33.12 19.50
C PRO A 412 -18.63 32.68 20.73
N ASP A 413 -19.93 32.49 20.59
CA ASP A 413 -20.76 31.78 21.57
C ASP A 413 -21.72 30.84 20.82
N GLN A 414 -21.43 29.53 20.81
CA GLN A 414 -22.48 28.50 20.69
C GLN A 414 -22.09 27.25 21.50
N HIS A 415 -22.96 26.94 22.46
CA HIS A 415 -23.02 25.72 23.26
C HIS A 415 -23.25 24.45 22.42
N PRO A 416 -23.04 23.24 23.00
CA PRO A 416 -23.16 21.97 22.28
C PRO A 416 -24.63 21.65 21.98
N GLY A 417 -24.97 21.49 20.70
CA GLY A 417 -26.24 20.91 20.26
C GLY A 417 -26.23 19.36 20.36
N PRO A 418 -27.41 18.72 20.44
CA PRO A 418 -27.53 17.29 20.72
C PRO A 418 -27.13 16.42 19.52
N ASP A 419 -26.75 15.19 19.82
CA ASP A 419 -26.28 14.15 18.89
C ASP A 419 -27.15 14.04 17.63
N ARG A 420 -26.54 14.31 16.48
CA ARG A 420 -27.13 14.05 15.18
C ARG A 420 -26.90 12.57 14.84
N VAL A 421 -28.01 11.84 14.74
CA VAL A 421 -28.11 10.45 14.28
C VAL A 421 -27.27 10.25 13.01
N VAL A 422 -26.30 9.35 13.11
CA VAL A 422 -25.48 8.84 12.01
C VAL A 422 -26.40 8.02 11.08
N ARG A 423 -26.15 8.15 9.77
CA ARG A 423 -26.80 7.41 8.66
C ARG A 423 -27.04 5.91 8.95
N PRO A 424 -28.07 5.30 8.32
CA PRO A 424 -28.36 3.88 8.48
C PRO A 424 -27.22 3.01 7.95
N GLU A 425 -27.07 1.85 8.58
CA GLU A 425 -26.17 0.76 8.21
C GLU A 425 -26.38 0.37 6.73
N ASN A 426 -25.28 0.18 5.99
CA ASN A 426 -25.35 -0.46 4.68
C ASN A 426 -25.76 -1.91 4.90
N ASP A 427 -26.99 -2.25 4.53
CA ASP A 427 -27.39 -3.62 4.28
C ASP A 427 -26.41 -4.26 3.29
N ALA A 428 -25.86 -5.40 3.69
CA ALA A 428 -25.04 -6.23 2.82
C ALA A 428 -25.86 -6.62 1.58
N ALA A 429 -25.30 -6.40 0.40
CA ALA A 429 -25.89 -6.89 -0.85
C ALA A 429 -26.09 -8.42 -0.76
N PRO A 430 -27.22 -8.96 -1.24
CA PRO A 430 -27.44 -10.39 -1.24
C PRO A 430 -26.39 -11.07 -2.12
N THR A 431 -25.62 -11.98 -1.53
CA THR A 431 -24.79 -12.94 -2.25
C THR A 431 -25.69 -13.82 -3.10
N ASP A 432 -25.62 -13.68 -4.42
CA ASP A 432 -26.17 -14.66 -5.34
C ASP A 432 -25.55 -16.05 -5.05
N PRO A 433 -26.34 -17.12 -5.04
CA PRO A 433 -25.84 -18.46 -4.80
C PRO A 433 -24.89 -18.87 -5.93
N LEU A 434 -23.64 -19.15 -5.56
CA LEU A 434 -22.66 -19.81 -6.40
C LEU A 434 -23.29 -21.03 -7.10
N ALA A 435 -23.37 -20.97 -8.42
CA ALA A 435 -23.75 -22.10 -9.25
C ALA A 435 -22.74 -23.24 -9.03
N LEU A 436 -23.18 -24.29 -8.33
CA LEU A 436 -22.48 -25.56 -8.24
C LEU A 436 -22.35 -26.14 -9.65
N GLY A 437 -21.13 -26.14 -10.18
CA GLY A 437 -20.80 -26.79 -11.44
C GLY A 437 -21.19 -28.27 -11.42
N THR A 438 -22.01 -28.64 -12.39
CA THR A 438 -22.48 -29.99 -12.68
C THR A 438 -21.31 -30.95 -12.87
N GLY A 439 -21.38 -32.11 -12.21
CA GLY A 439 -20.36 -33.14 -12.26
C GLY A 439 -20.15 -33.69 -13.67
N VAL A 440 -18.89 -33.75 -14.10
CA VAL A 440 -18.46 -34.54 -15.26
C VAL A 440 -18.00 -35.90 -14.74
N ALA A 441 -18.93 -36.85 -14.75
CA ALA A 441 -18.59 -38.26 -14.76
C ALA A 441 -18.14 -38.62 -16.19
N GLN A 442 -16.90 -39.08 -16.34
CA GLN A 442 -16.58 -39.94 -17.48
C GLN A 442 -15.55 -41.01 -17.12
N LEU A 443 -16.00 -42.24 -17.39
CA LEU A 443 -15.33 -43.53 -17.27
C LEU A 443 -13.92 -43.53 -17.89
N VAL A 444 -12.92 -43.94 -17.11
CA VAL A 444 -11.75 -44.64 -17.65
C VAL A 444 -12.01 -46.13 -17.51
N ARG A 445 -12.32 -46.78 -18.64
CA ARG A 445 -12.38 -48.24 -18.77
C ARG A 445 -10.95 -48.78 -18.74
N HIS A 446 -10.57 -49.51 -17.69
CA HIS A 446 -9.46 -50.46 -17.75
C HIS A 446 -10.01 -51.86 -17.99
N ARG A 447 -9.43 -52.52 -19.00
CA ARG A 447 -9.70 -53.90 -19.44
C ARG A 447 -9.33 -54.92 -18.35
N ASP A 448 -10.22 -55.88 -18.15
CA ASP A 448 -10.04 -57.08 -17.34
C ASP A 448 -9.12 -58.14 -18.00
N ARG A 449 -8.41 -58.88 -17.12
CA ARG A 449 -8.25 -60.36 -17.02
C ARG A 449 -6.79 -60.84 -16.87
N PRO A 450 -6.53 -62.00 -16.21
CA PRO A 450 -7.08 -62.47 -14.92
C PRO A 450 -6.05 -63.17 -14.00
N ALA A 451 -6.47 -63.36 -12.73
CA ALA A 451 -6.19 -64.44 -11.76
C ALA A 451 -4.75 -64.92 -11.45
N ASP A 452 -4.33 -64.79 -10.18
CA ASP A 452 -4.12 -65.97 -9.31
C ASP A 452 -4.11 -65.67 -7.79
N SER A 453 -5.02 -66.37 -7.09
CA SER A 453 -4.97 -67.05 -5.77
C SER A 453 -4.23 -66.53 -4.51
N HIS A 454 -5.01 -66.50 -3.39
CA HIS A 454 -4.67 -66.59 -1.94
C HIS A 454 -3.81 -65.45 -1.31
N ASP A 455 -4.14 -64.81 -0.18
CA ASP A 455 -4.47 -65.38 1.13
C ASP A 455 -5.22 -64.40 2.08
N GLN A 456 -5.91 -64.93 3.10
CA GLN A 456 -6.79 -64.26 4.07
C GLN A 456 -6.05 -63.59 5.24
N LEU A 457 -6.61 -62.50 5.83
CA LEU A 457 -6.82 -62.36 7.29
C LEU A 457 -7.66 -61.12 7.66
N THR A 458 -8.67 -61.39 8.49
CA THR A 458 -9.70 -60.53 9.10
C THR A 458 -9.11 -59.67 10.24
N THR A 459 -9.69 -58.60 10.79
CA THR A 459 -11.02 -58.43 11.43
C THR A 459 -11.37 -56.94 11.64
N ARG A 460 -12.65 -56.57 11.45
CA ARG A 460 -13.29 -55.35 12.01
C ARG A 460 -13.93 -55.66 13.39
N PRO A 461 -14.33 -54.63 14.16
CA PRO A 461 -15.73 -54.63 14.60
C PRO A 461 -16.45 -53.29 14.46
N THR A 462 -17.77 -53.42 14.55
CA THR A 462 -18.83 -52.52 14.11
C THR A 462 -19.38 -51.66 15.26
N ARG A 463 -19.96 -50.53 14.86
CA ARG A 463 -20.67 -49.49 15.61
C ARG A 463 -22.01 -49.97 16.21
N ALA A 464 -22.38 -49.48 17.39
CA ALA A 464 -23.78 -49.37 17.83
C ALA A 464 -23.97 -48.16 18.79
N ARG A 465 -25.13 -47.50 18.67
CA ARG A 465 -25.60 -46.27 19.33
C ARG A 465 -26.61 -46.62 20.46
N PRO A 466 -27.09 -45.64 21.28
CA PRO A 466 -27.45 -45.81 22.69
C PRO A 466 -28.97 -45.86 22.98
N GLU A 467 -29.34 -46.25 24.20
CA GLU A 467 -30.68 -46.06 24.79
C GLU A 467 -30.61 -45.55 26.24
N THR A 468 -31.23 -44.37 26.42
CA THR A 468 -32.25 -43.90 27.39
C THR A 468 -32.24 -44.20 28.92
N GLU A 469 -32.53 -43.13 29.65
CA GLU A 469 -32.85 -42.92 31.08
C GLU A 469 -33.97 -43.79 31.68
N VAL A 470 -33.92 -44.06 33.00
CA VAL A 470 -35.05 -43.95 33.97
C VAL A 470 -34.53 -43.71 35.41
N GLU A 471 -35.33 -42.92 36.14
CA GLU A 471 -35.28 -42.31 37.47
C GLU A 471 -35.36 -43.20 38.75
N SER A 472 -34.75 -42.68 39.83
CA SER A 472 -35.31 -42.44 41.20
C SER A 472 -35.18 -43.43 42.40
N ARG A 473 -34.68 -42.84 43.53
CA ARG A 473 -35.01 -43.02 44.99
C ARG A 473 -34.64 -44.36 45.71
N THR A 474 -34.22 -44.46 46.99
CA THR A 474 -33.94 -43.57 48.16
C THR A 474 -33.24 -44.38 49.30
N ASP A 475 -32.51 -43.70 50.21
CA ASP A 475 -32.18 -44.05 51.64
C ASP A 475 -31.34 -45.34 51.96
N ARG A 476 -30.37 -45.41 52.90
CA ARG A 476 -30.14 -44.70 54.19
C ARG A 476 -28.71 -44.92 54.79
N ARG A 477 -28.19 -43.91 55.52
CA ARG A 477 -27.31 -43.88 56.76
C ARG A 477 -25.91 -44.54 56.82
N THR A 478 -24.86 -43.75 57.12
CA THR A 478 -24.28 -43.49 58.49
C THR A 478 -23.06 -42.52 58.44
N THR A 479 -22.76 -41.90 59.59
CA THR A 479 -22.04 -40.62 59.88
C THR A 479 -20.50 -40.71 60.12
N PRO A 480 -19.78 -39.56 60.31
CA PRO A 480 -18.34 -39.38 60.02
C PRO A 480 -17.41 -39.16 61.26
N ALA A 481 -16.09 -39.06 61.02
CA ALA A 481 -15.08 -38.50 61.95
C ALA A 481 -13.98 -37.75 61.16
N ARG A 482 -13.85 -36.42 61.25
CA ARG A 482 -13.19 -35.53 62.24
C ARG A 482 -11.68 -35.28 61.99
N THR A 483 -11.42 -34.02 61.64
CA THR A 483 -10.17 -33.25 61.68
C THR A 483 -9.63 -33.07 63.11
N PRO A 484 -8.33 -32.73 63.25
CA PRO A 484 -7.88 -31.88 64.37
C PRO A 484 -7.16 -30.59 63.90
N SER A 485 -7.23 -29.57 64.77
CA SER A 485 -6.59 -28.24 64.71
C SER A 485 -5.99 -27.93 66.12
N PRO A 486 -5.50 -26.72 66.48
CA PRO A 486 -4.06 -26.37 66.65
C PRO A 486 -3.69 -25.88 68.08
N ALA A 487 -2.39 -25.70 68.40
CA ALA A 487 -1.93 -24.77 69.48
C ALA A 487 -0.42 -24.40 69.47
N THR A 488 -0.18 -23.10 69.32
CA THR A 488 0.79 -22.11 69.86
C THR A 488 1.80 -22.48 70.97
N ILE A 489 3.03 -21.90 70.92
CA ILE A 489 3.83 -21.31 72.04
C ILE A 489 4.88 -20.28 71.50
N ARG A 490 5.32 -19.35 72.37
CA ARG A 490 5.75 -17.93 72.23
C ARG A 490 7.24 -17.57 71.99
N ARG A 491 7.44 -16.37 71.39
CA ARG A 491 8.37 -15.20 71.59
C ARG A 491 9.79 -15.30 72.21
N LYS A 492 10.76 -14.63 71.55
CA LYS A 492 11.76 -13.61 72.06
C LYS A 492 12.45 -12.94 70.84
N ILE A 493 12.20 -11.68 70.43
CA ILE A 493 12.71 -10.34 70.85
C ILE A 493 14.22 -10.07 70.60
N ARG A 494 14.45 -8.96 69.85
CA ARG A 494 15.64 -8.05 69.68
C ARG A 494 16.80 -8.54 68.79
N SER A 495 17.24 -7.87 67.72
CA SER A 495 17.61 -6.46 67.37
C SER A 495 19.13 -6.31 67.30
N GLU A 496 19.62 -5.55 66.30
CA GLU A 496 21.03 -5.16 65.97
C GLU A 496 21.56 -5.86 64.72
N SER A 497 22.26 -5.25 63.75
CA SER A 497 22.63 -3.86 63.43
C SER A 497 23.15 -3.91 62.01
N ALA A 498 22.64 -3.07 61.12
CA ALA A 498 23.27 -2.78 59.83
C ALA A 498 24.08 -1.50 60.00
N THR A 499 25.38 -1.59 59.79
CA THR A 499 26.23 -0.40 59.60
C THR A 499 27.37 -0.81 58.67
N VAL A 500 27.34 -0.20 57.48
CA VAL A 500 28.49 0.32 56.73
C VAL A 500 29.58 -0.68 56.37
N ASP A 501 29.73 -0.92 55.06
CA ASP A 501 31.06 -0.77 54.50
C ASP A 501 31.05 -0.17 53.09
N GLN A 502 32.00 0.74 52.89
CA GLN A 502 32.41 1.30 51.62
C GLN A 502 33.49 0.41 51.04
N GLY A 503 33.48 0.22 49.72
CA GLY A 503 34.53 -0.47 48.97
C GLY A 503 34.16 -0.58 47.51
#